data_AF-A0A392NJS7-F1
#
_entry.id   AF-A0A392NJS7-F1
#
_cell.length_a   1.000
_cell.length_b   1.000
_cell.length_c   1.000
_cell.angle_alpha   90.00
_cell.angle_beta   90.00
_cell.angle_gamma   90.00
#
_symmetry.space_group_name_H-M   'P 1'
#
loop_
_entity.id
_entity.type
_entity.pdbx_description
1 polymer ?
#
loop_
_entity_poly.entity_id
_entity_poly.type
_entity_poly.pdbx_seq_one_letter_code
_entity_poly.pdbx_strand_id
1 'polypeptide(L)'
;MDSHKPGTTTNGNQLRPQKSIPGYGLEFTNLSYSIIKKLKKDGVWINKEAYLLHDISGQAVKGEIMAIMGPSGAGKSTFLDALAGRIAKGSLQGSVRIDGKPVKIN
;
A
#
# COMPACT_ATOMS: atom_id res chain seq x y z
N MET A 1 -46.24 -32.45 8.05
CA MET A 1 -46.61 -31.07 7.68
C MET A 1 -45.50 -30.18 8.18
N ASP A 2 -44.76 -29.61 7.23
CA ASP A 2 -43.33 -29.32 7.32
C ASP A 2 -42.99 -28.08 8.16
N SER A 3 -42.04 -28.25 9.07
CA SER A 3 -41.38 -27.17 9.82
C SER A 3 -40.42 -26.41 8.90
N HIS A 4 -40.88 -25.30 8.33
CA HIS A 4 -40.02 -24.36 7.61
C HIS A 4 -39.24 -23.49 8.61
N LYS A 5 -37.96 -23.80 8.82
CA LYS A 5 -36.99 -22.84 9.39
C LYS A 5 -36.69 -21.76 8.34
N PRO A 6 -36.68 -20.47 8.70
CA PRO A 6 -36.16 -19.44 7.80
C PRO A 6 -34.66 -19.67 7.58
N GLY A 7 -34.28 -19.79 6.31
CA GLY A 7 -32.89 -19.99 5.89
C GLY A 7 -32.02 -18.78 6.25
N THR A 8 -30.89 -19.05 6.89
CA THR A 8 -29.80 -18.09 7.02
C THR A 8 -29.09 -17.98 5.67
N THR A 9 -29.52 -17.02 4.84
CA THR A 9 -28.77 -16.62 3.65
C THR A 9 -27.58 -15.78 4.09
N THR A 10 -26.44 -16.42 4.35
CA THR A 10 -25.15 -15.74 4.52
C THR A 10 -24.60 -15.40 3.13
N ASN A 11 -25.05 -14.28 2.57
CA ASN A 11 -24.41 -13.66 1.41
C ASN A 11 -23.56 -12.49 1.87
N GLY A 12 -22.25 -12.65 1.76
CA GLY A 12 -21.27 -11.59 1.97
C GLY A 12 -19.90 -12.19 2.21
N ASN A 13 -19.05 -12.19 1.19
CA ASN A 13 -17.60 -12.22 1.35
C ASN A 13 -17.16 -10.98 2.15
N GLN A 14 -17.51 -10.90 3.43
CA GLN A 14 -16.79 -10.05 4.36
C GLN A 14 -15.40 -10.65 4.45
N LEU A 15 -14.46 -10.04 3.72
CA LEU A 15 -13.04 -10.22 3.96
C LEU A 15 -12.86 -10.04 5.46
N ARG A 16 -12.59 -11.14 6.16
CA ARG A 16 -12.31 -11.09 7.59
C ARG A 16 -11.25 -10.00 7.74
N PRO A 17 -11.44 -8.97 8.59
CA PRO A 17 -10.40 -7.99 8.81
C PRO A 17 -9.17 -8.80 9.23
N GLN A 18 -8.15 -8.81 8.38
CA GLN A 18 -6.92 -9.50 8.69
C GLN A 18 -6.40 -8.84 9.96
N LYS A 19 -6.42 -9.61 11.05
CA LYS A 19 -5.89 -9.15 12.32
C LYS A 19 -4.41 -8.89 12.08
N SER A 20 -4.00 -7.63 12.08
CA SER A 20 -2.59 -7.31 11.99
C SER A 20 -1.87 -7.95 13.18
N ILE A 21 -0.73 -8.59 12.92
CA ILE A 21 0.11 -9.21 13.93
C ILE A 21 1.39 -8.38 13.99
N PRO A 22 1.46 -7.35 14.86
CA PRO A 22 2.64 -6.50 14.93
C PRO A 22 3.90 -7.33 15.16
N GLY A 23 4.95 -7.04 14.39
CA GLY A 23 6.22 -7.74 14.48
C GLY A 23 6.30 -9.04 13.70
N TYR A 24 5.31 -9.38 12.86
CA TYR A 24 5.29 -10.65 12.12
C TYR A 24 5.04 -10.44 10.62
N GLY A 25 6.08 -10.65 9.80
CA GLY A 25 6.05 -10.42 8.36
C GLY A 25 6.46 -9.00 7.96
N LEU A 26 5.97 -8.54 6.80
CA LEU A 26 6.25 -7.20 6.26
C LEU A 26 5.14 -6.23 6.67
N GLU A 27 5.50 -5.13 7.31
CA GLU A 27 4.57 -4.07 7.70
C GLU A 27 4.97 -2.76 7.00
N PHE A 28 3.97 -2.00 6.53
CA PHE A 28 4.17 -0.67 6.00
C PHE A 28 3.07 0.26 6.53
N THR A 29 3.45 1.48 6.90
CA THR A 29 2.55 2.46 7.51
C THR A 29 2.79 3.84 6.92
N ASN A 30 1.68 4.44 6.47
CA ASN A 30 1.59 5.77 5.87
C ASN A 30 2.62 5.99 4.75
N LEU A 31 2.84 4.96 3.94
CA LEU A 31 3.84 4.98 2.89
C LEU A 31 3.39 5.94 1.77
N SER A 32 4.08 7.07 1.66
CA SER A 32 3.75 8.14 0.71
C SER A 32 4.99 8.56 -0.06
N TYR A 33 4.88 8.63 -1.39
CA TYR A 33 6.00 8.93 -2.27
C TYR A 33 5.62 10.05 -3.24
N SER A 34 6.41 11.12 -3.26
CA SER A 34 6.22 12.25 -4.17
C SER A 34 7.41 12.46 -5.10
N ILE A 35 7.15 13.09 -6.23
CA ILE A 35 8.15 13.55 -7.18
C ILE A 35 7.90 15.01 -7.55
N ILE A 36 8.95 15.70 -7.98
CA ILE A 36 8.82 17.03 -8.57
C ILE A 36 8.66 16.88 -10.08
N LYS A 37 7.50 17.25 -10.60
CA LYS A 37 7.22 17.34 -12.04
C LYS A 37 7.54 18.74 -12.54
N LYS A 38 8.30 18.84 -13.63
CA LYS A 38 8.43 20.07 -14.40
C LYS A 38 7.25 20.19 -15.36
N LEU A 39 6.45 21.23 -15.18
CA LEU A 39 5.28 21.52 -16.01
C LEU A 39 5.49 22.87 -16.67
N LYS A 40 5.01 23.02 -17.90
CA LYS A 40 5.00 24.30 -18.61
C LYS A 40 3.62 24.92 -18.47
N LYS A 41 3.54 26.13 -17.90
CA LYS A 41 2.31 26.91 -17.76
C LYS A 41 2.57 28.31 -18.32
N ASP A 42 1.79 28.70 -19.34
CA ASP A 42 1.88 30.02 -19.99
C ASP A 42 3.30 30.39 -20.46
N GLY A 43 4.01 29.41 -21.03
CA GLY A 43 5.39 29.59 -21.50
C GLY A 43 6.47 29.41 -20.43
N VAL A 44 6.11 29.43 -19.14
CA VAL A 44 7.04 29.36 -18.00
C VAL A 44 7.11 27.93 -17.43
N TRP A 45 8.32 27.48 -17.08
CA TRP A 45 8.51 26.19 -16.39
C TRP A 45 8.28 26.34 -14.88
N ILE A 46 7.40 25.50 -14.33
CA ILE A 46 7.11 25.43 -12.90
C ILE A 46 7.43 24.02 -12.38
N ASN A 47 7.94 23.96 -11.16
CA ASN A 47 8.10 22.71 -10.41
C ASN A 47 6.84 22.48 -9.60
N LYS A 48 6.19 21.34 -9.78
CA LYS A 48 5.01 20.94 -9.01
C LYS A 48 5.26 19.60 -8.36
N GLU A 49 5.01 19.51 -7.06
CA GLU A 49 5.00 18.24 -6.36
C GLU A 49 3.80 17.40 -6.80
N ALA A 50 4.06 16.13 -7.10
CA ALA A 50 3.06 15.14 -7.47
C ALA A 50 3.35 13.85 -6.73
N TYR A 51 2.39 13.40 -5.95
CA TYR A 51 2.44 12.12 -5.26
C TYR A 51 2.14 10.99 -6.24
N LEU A 52 2.93 9.92 -6.17
CA LEU A 52 2.72 8.68 -6.91
C LEU A 52 2.16 7.58 -6.01
N LEU A 53 2.43 7.65 -4.71
CA LEU A 53 1.84 6.83 -3.66
C LEU A 53 1.30 7.74 -2.56
N HIS A 54 0.13 7.40 -2.03
CA HIS A 54 -0.58 8.22 -1.05
C HIS A 54 -1.07 7.36 0.10
N ASP A 55 -0.49 7.56 1.28
CA ASP A 55 -0.95 6.99 2.55
C ASP A 55 -1.28 5.49 2.50
N ILE A 56 -0.33 4.70 2.00
CA ILE A 56 -0.52 3.26 1.85
C ILE A 56 -0.06 2.56 3.14
N SER A 57 -0.98 1.83 3.77
CA SER A 57 -0.74 1.07 5.00
C SER A 57 -1.24 -0.37 4.87
N GLY A 58 -0.54 -1.31 5.49
CA GLY A 58 -0.89 -2.72 5.42
C GLY A 58 0.20 -3.65 5.95
N GLN A 59 -0.10 -4.95 5.89
CA GLN A 59 0.80 -6.00 6.35
C GLN A 59 0.72 -7.21 5.42
N ALA A 60 1.88 -7.79 5.07
CA ALA A 60 1.98 -9.12 4.49
C ALA A 60 2.44 -10.08 5.59
N VAL A 61 1.54 -10.93 6.06
CA VAL A 61 1.82 -11.87 7.14
C VAL A 61 2.73 -12.99 6.65
N LYS A 62 3.64 -13.45 7.50
CA LYS A 62 4.55 -14.55 7.15
C LYS A 62 3.75 -15.82 6.79
N GLY A 63 4.14 -16.44 5.68
CA GLY A 63 3.47 -17.64 5.15
C GLY A 63 2.30 -17.33 4.22
N GLU A 64 1.92 -16.06 4.05
CA GLU A 64 0.90 -15.64 3.10
C GLU A 64 1.54 -15.03 1.84
N ILE A 65 0.77 -15.04 0.75
CA ILE A 65 1.11 -14.36 -0.50
C ILE A 65 0.26 -13.09 -0.61
N MET A 66 0.91 -11.94 -0.63
CA MET A 66 0.27 -10.66 -0.94
C MET A 66 0.36 -10.40 -2.45
N ALA A 67 -0.80 -10.24 -3.09
CA ALA A 67 -0.87 -9.84 -4.49
C ALA A 67 -1.16 -8.33 -4.62
N ILE A 68 -0.41 -7.64 -5.47
CA ILE A 68 -0.64 -6.23 -5.82
C ILE A 68 -1.22 -6.18 -7.23
N MET A 69 -2.45 -5.68 -7.35
CA MET A 69 -3.20 -5.64 -8.61
C MET A 69 -3.72 -4.25 -8.90
N GLY A 70 -3.97 -3.95 -10.17
CA GLY A 70 -4.47 -2.65 -10.62
C GLY A 70 -4.06 -2.31 -12.06
N PRO A 71 -4.66 -1.29 -12.67
CA PRO A 71 -4.40 -0.89 -14.05
C PRO A 71 -2.95 -0.42 -14.25
N SER A 72 -2.53 -0.31 -15.52
CA SER A 72 -1.24 0.31 -15.85
C SER A 72 -1.19 1.75 -15.33
N GLY A 73 -0.06 2.18 -14.79
CA GLY A 73 0.11 3.51 -14.20
C GLY A 73 -0.42 3.70 -12.78
N ALA A 74 -1.06 2.70 -12.16
CA ALA A 74 -1.59 2.79 -10.79
C ALA A 74 -0.51 2.85 -9.67
N GLY A 75 0.78 2.82 -10.01
CA GLY A 75 1.87 2.90 -9.03
C GLY A 75 2.34 1.57 -8.44
N LYS A 76 1.93 0.41 -8.97
CA LYS A 76 2.32 -0.93 -8.44
C LYS A 76 3.83 -1.13 -8.34
N SER A 77 4.57 -0.89 -9.42
CA SER A 77 6.03 -1.02 -9.41
C SER A 77 6.67 0.00 -8.48
N THR A 78 6.14 1.22 -8.45
CA THR A 78 6.58 2.27 -7.53
C THR A 78 6.38 1.88 -6.07
N PHE A 79 5.26 1.23 -5.74
CA PHE A 79 4.99 0.68 -4.41
C PHE A 79 5.99 -0.42 -4.02
N LEU A 80 6.31 -1.32 -4.96
CA LEU A 80 7.33 -2.35 -4.73
C LEU A 80 8.73 -1.75 -4.54
N ASP A 81 9.11 -0.74 -5.33
CA ASP A 81 10.37 -0.02 -5.15
C ASP A 81 10.42 0.73 -3.81
N ALA A 82 9.28 1.28 -3.36
CA ALA A 82 9.14 1.91 -2.05
C ALA A 82 9.39 0.94 -0.90
N LEU A 83 8.74 -0.23 -0.94
CA LEU A 83 8.96 -1.29 0.04
C LEU A 83 10.41 -1.81 0.03
N ALA A 84 11.03 -1.87 -1.15
CA ALA A 84 12.41 -2.33 -1.31
C ALA A 84 13.47 -1.26 -0.98
N GLY A 85 13.07 -0.03 -0.62
CA GLY A 85 14.00 1.08 -0.37
C GLY A 85 14.78 1.54 -1.61
N ARG A 86 14.22 1.36 -2.82
CA ARG A 86 14.83 1.69 -4.13
C ARG A 86 14.38 3.03 -4.72
N ILE A 87 13.84 3.92 -3.90
CA ILE A 87 13.39 5.26 -4.32
C ILE A 87 14.34 6.36 -3.87
N ALA A 88 14.21 7.53 -4.50
CA ALA A 88 15.11 8.64 -4.28
C ALA A 88 15.04 9.18 -2.84
N LYS A 89 16.23 9.48 -2.29
CA LYS A 89 16.43 10.09 -0.98
C LYS A 89 15.49 11.27 -0.71
N GLY A 90 14.84 11.25 0.45
CA GLY A 90 14.06 12.38 0.98
C GLY A 90 12.65 12.57 0.42
N SER A 91 12.20 11.67 -0.47
CA SER A 91 10.87 11.78 -1.10
C SER A 91 9.89 10.67 -0.70
N LEU A 92 10.37 9.63 0.01
CA LEU A 92 9.53 8.62 0.66
C LEU A 92 9.28 9.00 2.12
N GLN A 93 8.02 8.96 2.53
CA GLN A 93 7.56 9.16 3.89
C GLN A 93 6.92 7.86 4.41
N GLY A 94 6.80 7.76 5.74
CA GLY A 94 6.23 6.59 6.40
C GLY A 94 7.30 5.63 6.93
N SER A 95 6.91 4.39 7.20
CA SER A 95 7.83 3.37 7.72
C SER A 95 7.55 2.00 7.13
N VAL A 96 8.62 1.22 6.98
CA VAL A 96 8.57 -0.20 6.59
C VAL A 96 9.30 -1.00 7.64
N ARG A 97 8.72 -2.14 8.05
CA ARG A 97 9.31 -3.08 9.02
C ARG A 97 9.24 -4.50 8.50
N ILE A 98 10.25 -5.31 8.82
CA ILE A 98 10.27 -6.75 8.59
C ILE A 98 10.48 -7.44 9.93
N ASP A 99 9.55 -8.30 10.32
CA ASP A 99 9.53 -8.98 11.63
C ASP A 99 9.80 -8.00 12.79
N GLY A 100 9.11 -6.84 12.75
CA GLY A 100 9.20 -5.77 13.74
C GLY A 100 10.43 -4.87 13.64
N LYS A 101 11.39 -5.18 12.77
CA LYS A 101 12.63 -4.41 12.61
C LYS A 101 12.48 -3.36 11.51
N PRO A 102 12.84 -2.08 11.75
CA PRO A 102 12.80 -1.05 10.72
C PRO A 102 13.69 -1.40 9.53
N VAL A 103 13.17 -1.23 8.32
CA VAL A 103 13.95 -1.26 7.08
C VAL A 103 14.53 0.14 6.86
N LYS A 104 15.83 0.23 6.57
CA LYS A 104 16.42 1.50 6.14
C LYS A 104 15.89 1.83 4.75
N ILE A 105 15.05 2.86 4.70
CA ILE A 105 14.64 3.50 3.46
C ILE A 105 15.75 4.50 3.14
N ASN A 106 16.45 4.28 2.02
CA ASN A 106 17.64 5.04 1.68
C ASN A 106 17.35 6.42 1.13
#